data_AF-A0A0D2UY75-F1
#
_entry.id   AF-A0A0D2UY75-F1
#
_cell.length_a   1.000
_cell.length_b   1.000
_cell.length_c   1.000
_cell.angle_alpha   90.00
_cell.angle_beta   90.00
_cell.angle_gamma   90.00
#
_symmetry.space_group_name_H-M   'P 1'
#
loop_
_entity.id
_entity.type
_entity.pdbx_description
1 polymer ?
#
loop_
_entity_poly.entity_id
_entity_poly.type
_entity_poly.pdbx_seq_one_letter_code
_entity_poly.pdbx_strand_id
1 'polypeptide(L)'
;MDLYVFATPYRITWDYYFSAREHTLKFDSWEEAAELEYVKEHGISVFLMPSGMLGTLLSLVDVLPLFSNTVWGQNANLAFLKTHMGASFEKRPKPWRTVVNPEDVHSGDFLVVSKIRGRWGGFETLEKWVTGAFAGHTAVCLKDDMGNLWVAESGHENEKGEEIIVVIPWDEWWELSLKDNSNPQIALLPLHPDIRAKFNSTAAWEYARSMSGKPYGYHNMIFSWIDTVADNYPPPLDAHLVISVMSMWTRVQPAYAANMWNEALNKRLGTEDLDLYRILEETERRGITFDQLLTIPEQDEWVYSDGKSTTCVAFILEMYKEAGVFGPLSNSIQVTEFTIRDAYMLKIFENNQTNLPSWCNNGDGRLPFCQILGEYWMELPFYNSLEPYANMNENCPSLPPIYDRPTRC
;
A
#
# COMPACT_ATOMS: atom_id res chain seq x y z
N MET A 1 -33.33 -6.52 3.28
CA MET A 1 -32.99 -7.88 3.74
C MET A 1 -31.58 -7.76 4.16
N ASP A 2 -31.40 -7.73 5.47
CA ASP A 2 -30.18 -7.23 6.05
C ASP A 2 -29.38 -8.46 6.43
N LEU A 3 -28.15 -8.53 5.94
CA LEU A 3 -27.22 -9.59 6.29
C LEU A 3 -26.48 -9.12 7.53
N TYR A 4 -26.64 -9.85 8.61
CA TYR A 4 -25.87 -9.62 9.83
C TYR A 4 -24.78 -10.67 9.90
N VAL A 5 -23.54 -10.22 9.98
CA VAL A 5 -22.37 -11.08 10.22
C VAL A 5 -22.10 -11.06 11.71
N PHE A 6 -21.94 -12.22 12.30
CA PHE A 6 -21.66 -12.41 13.71
C PHE A 6 -20.29 -13.04 13.82
N ALA A 7 -19.36 -12.33 14.43
CA ALA A 7 -17.99 -12.79 14.57
C ALA A 7 -17.58 -12.90 16.03
N THR A 8 -16.86 -13.97 16.30
CA THR A 8 -15.91 -14.07 17.40
C THR A 8 -14.53 -14.22 16.75
N PRO A 9 -13.43 -14.08 17.50
CA PRO A 9 -12.12 -14.39 16.94
C PRO A 9 -11.97 -15.89 16.55
N TYR A 10 -12.90 -16.74 17.00
CA TYR A 10 -12.92 -18.18 16.74
C TYR A 10 -13.74 -18.56 15.49
N ARG A 11 -14.77 -17.78 15.16
CA ARG A 11 -15.64 -18.05 14.00
C ARG A 11 -16.34 -16.81 13.46
N ILE A 12 -16.68 -16.88 12.18
CA ILE A 12 -17.65 -15.98 11.55
C ILE A 12 -18.86 -16.79 11.11
N THR A 13 -20.05 -16.35 11.53
CA THR A 13 -21.33 -16.82 11.01
C THR A 13 -22.16 -15.64 10.53
N TRP A 14 -23.31 -15.90 9.93
CA TRP A 14 -24.21 -14.85 9.47
C TRP A 14 -25.66 -15.30 9.49
N ASP A 15 -26.57 -14.33 9.60
CA ASP A 15 -28.01 -14.56 9.57
C ASP A 15 -28.75 -13.40 8.86
N TYR A 16 -30.01 -13.65 8.51
CA TYR A 16 -30.84 -12.76 7.69
C TYR A 16 -32.03 -12.24 8.46
N TYR A 17 -32.19 -10.92 8.47
CA TYR A 17 -33.35 -10.29 9.08
C TYR A 17 -34.15 -9.46 8.08
N PHE A 18 -35.46 -9.73 8.05
CA PHE A 18 -36.41 -9.16 7.08
C PHE A 18 -37.28 -8.05 7.67
N SER A 19 -37.27 -7.86 8.98
CA SER A 19 -38.09 -6.86 9.68
C SER A 19 -37.37 -6.34 10.91
N ALA A 20 -37.61 -5.07 11.26
CA ALA A 20 -37.09 -4.46 12.47
C ALA A 20 -37.90 -4.93 13.70
N ARG A 21 -37.68 -6.19 14.08
CA ARG A 21 -38.26 -6.84 15.27
C ARG A 21 -37.15 -7.55 16.04
N GLU A 22 -37.49 -8.09 17.19
CA GLU A 22 -36.58 -8.92 17.96
C GLU A 22 -36.29 -10.23 17.20
N HIS A 23 -35.00 -10.58 17.09
CA HIS A 23 -34.52 -11.81 16.48
C HIS A 23 -33.59 -12.53 17.45
N THR A 24 -33.45 -13.84 17.28
CA THR A 24 -32.58 -14.67 18.13
C THR A 24 -31.67 -15.51 17.26
N LEU A 25 -30.37 -15.23 17.32
CA LEU A 25 -29.34 -16.11 16.78
C LEU A 25 -29.00 -17.18 17.83
N LYS A 26 -28.94 -18.45 17.42
CA LYS A 26 -28.54 -19.56 18.29
C LYS A 26 -27.24 -20.16 17.80
N PHE A 27 -26.37 -20.46 18.75
CA PHE A 27 -25.15 -21.22 18.53
C PHE A 27 -25.31 -22.59 19.17
N ASP A 28 -25.33 -23.64 18.34
CA ASP A 28 -25.56 -25.02 18.81
C ASP A 28 -24.35 -25.56 19.60
N SER A 29 -23.16 -25.08 19.27
CA SER A 29 -21.92 -25.35 20.00
C SER A 29 -20.95 -24.17 19.87
N TRP A 30 -20.02 -24.12 20.81
CA TRP A 30 -18.82 -23.28 20.72
C TRP A 30 -17.72 -24.13 20.10
N GLU A 31 -16.89 -23.51 19.24
CA GLU A 31 -15.74 -24.18 18.61
C GLU A 31 -14.82 -24.78 19.68
N GLU A 32 -14.57 -24.00 20.75
CA GLU A 32 -13.72 -24.40 21.86
C GLU A 32 -14.22 -23.75 23.17
N ALA A 33 -13.75 -24.28 24.31
CA ALA A 33 -14.08 -23.70 25.63
C ALA A 33 -13.64 -22.23 25.74
N ALA A 34 -12.54 -21.86 25.07
CA ALA A 34 -12.03 -20.49 25.05
C ALA A 34 -12.94 -19.51 24.28
N GLU A 35 -13.69 -19.98 23.27
CA GLU A 35 -14.71 -19.13 22.59
C GLU A 35 -15.84 -18.78 23.55
N LEU A 36 -16.30 -19.73 24.35
CA LEU A 36 -17.36 -19.49 25.33
C LEU A 36 -16.92 -18.50 26.40
N GLU A 37 -15.70 -18.63 26.93
CA GLU A 37 -15.18 -17.66 27.91
C GLU A 37 -15.04 -16.26 27.29
N TYR A 38 -14.49 -16.17 26.08
CA TYR A 38 -14.41 -14.91 25.33
C TYR A 38 -15.80 -14.26 25.19
N VAL A 39 -16.81 -15.02 24.75
CA VAL A 39 -18.17 -14.49 24.53
C VAL A 39 -18.85 -14.07 25.82
N LYS A 40 -18.57 -14.72 26.95
CA LYS A 40 -19.11 -14.30 28.26
C LYS A 40 -18.55 -12.94 28.70
N GLU A 41 -17.27 -12.70 28.43
CA GLU A 41 -16.59 -11.47 28.83
C GLU A 41 -16.83 -10.33 27.83
N HIS A 42 -16.80 -10.61 26.53
CA HIS A 42 -16.72 -9.60 25.46
C HIS A 42 -17.96 -9.54 24.56
N GLY A 43 -18.85 -10.54 24.66
CA GLY A 43 -19.97 -10.68 23.74
C GLY A 43 -19.56 -11.13 22.33
N ILE A 44 -20.41 -10.84 21.35
CA ILE A 44 -20.24 -11.23 19.95
C ILE A 44 -20.23 -9.95 19.11
N SER A 45 -19.26 -9.82 18.22
CA SER A 45 -19.23 -8.69 17.28
C SER A 45 -20.32 -8.89 16.23
N VAL A 46 -21.16 -7.88 16.04
CA VAL A 46 -22.29 -7.95 15.10
C VAL A 46 -22.13 -6.85 14.06
N PHE A 47 -21.97 -7.25 12.81
CA PHE A 47 -21.84 -6.35 11.67
C PHE A 47 -23.12 -6.38 10.86
N LEU A 48 -23.70 -5.21 10.64
CA LEU A 48 -24.68 -5.06 9.59
C LEU A 48 -23.93 -4.90 8.27
N MET A 49 -24.16 -5.79 7.32
CA MET A 49 -23.80 -5.58 5.93
C MET A 49 -24.96 -4.83 5.28
N PRO A 50 -24.90 -3.48 5.16
CA PRO A 50 -26.06 -2.65 4.80
C PRO A 50 -26.57 -2.96 3.39
N SER A 51 -25.73 -3.54 2.55
CA SER A 51 -26.05 -3.95 1.18
C SER A 51 -26.76 -5.32 1.09
N GLY A 52 -26.82 -6.10 2.19
CA GLY A 52 -27.35 -7.47 2.23
C GLY A 52 -26.57 -8.45 1.34
N MET A 53 -26.95 -9.73 1.30
CA MET A 53 -26.26 -10.75 0.45
C MET A 53 -26.27 -10.38 -1.04
N LEU A 54 -27.34 -9.75 -1.53
CA LEU A 54 -27.40 -9.32 -2.92
C LEU A 54 -26.36 -8.23 -3.20
N GLY A 55 -26.20 -7.27 -2.30
CA GLY A 55 -25.16 -6.26 -2.40
C GLY A 55 -23.74 -6.83 -2.20
N THR A 56 -23.54 -7.81 -1.32
CA THR A 56 -22.27 -8.52 -1.19
C THR A 56 -21.94 -9.33 -2.44
N LEU A 57 -22.92 -10.01 -3.04
CA LEU A 57 -22.76 -10.74 -4.30
C LEU A 57 -22.49 -9.78 -5.47
N LEU A 58 -23.17 -8.63 -5.51
CA LEU A 58 -22.90 -7.55 -6.47
C LEU A 58 -21.50 -6.97 -6.28
N SER A 59 -21.05 -6.79 -5.04
CA SER A 59 -19.68 -6.33 -4.74
C SER A 59 -18.64 -7.37 -5.18
N LEU A 60 -18.91 -8.67 -5.01
CA LEU A 60 -18.07 -9.73 -5.56
C LEU A 60 -18.07 -9.72 -7.11
N VAL A 61 -19.19 -9.36 -7.74
CA VAL A 61 -19.27 -9.16 -9.20
C VAL A 61 -18.44 -7.96 -9.64
N ASP A 62 -18.26 -6.93 -8.80
CA ASP A 62 -17.41 -5.78 -9.12
C ASP A 62 -15.92 -6.06 -8.88
N VAL A 63 -15.58 -6.90 -7.89
CA VAL A 63 -14.20 -7.18 -7.47
C VAL A 63 -13.57 -8.36 -8.22
N LEU A 64 -14.28 -9.48 -8.41
CA LEU A 64 -13.72 -10.67 -9.08
C LEU A 64 -13.19 -10.40 -10.51
N PRO A 65 -13.86 -9.57 -11.35
CA PRO A 65 -13.35 -9.26 -12.69
C PRO A 65 -12.01 -8.55 -12.69
N LEU A 66 -11.67 -7.81 -11.62
CA LEU A 66 -10.43 -7.01 -11.54
C LEU A 66 -9.18 -7.88 -11.73
N PHE A 67 -9.22 -9.12 -11.25
CA PHE A 67 -8.10 -10.05 -11.33
C PHE A 67 -7.99 -10.79 -12.67
N SER A 68 -8.95 -10.59 -13.59
CA SER A 68 -8.94 -11.24 -14.91
C SER A 68 -7.86 -10.65 -15.81
N ASN A 69 -6.99 -11.51 -16.37
CA ASN A 69 -5.97 -11.08 -17.34
C ASN A 69 -6.54 -10.99 -18.76
N THR A 70 -7.60 -10.20 -18.94
CA THR A 70 -8.31 -10.03 -20.21
C THR A 70 -8.63 -8.56 -20.44
N VAL A 71 -9.09 -8.21 -21.65
CA VAL A 71 -9.62 -6.86 -21.94
C VAL A 71 -10.83 -6.55 -21.06
N TRP A 72 -11.64 -7.56 -20.73
CA TRP A 72 -12.75 -7.40 -19.80
C TRP A 72 -12.26 -7.03 -18.39
N GLY A 73 -11.27 -7.75 -17.87
CA GLY A 73 -10.65 -7.41 -16.59
C GLY A 73 -10.02 -6.01 -16.59
N GLN A 74 -9.33 -5.63 -17.67
CA GLN A 74 -8.81 -4.27 -17.83
C GLN A 74 -9.92 -3.22 -17.76
N ASN A 75 -11.00 -3.41 -18.50
CA ASN A 75 -12.13 -2.49 -18.47
C ASN A 75 -12.81 -2.45 -17.10
N ALA A 76 -12.85 -3.56 -16.36
CA ALA A 76 -13.36 -3.60 -14.99
C ALA A 76 -12.49 -2.77 -14.04
N ASN A 77 -11.16 -2.88 -14.12
CA ASN A 77 -10.23 -2.04 -13.33
C ASN A 77 -10.46 -0.55 -13.60
N LEU A 78 -10.54 -0.15 -14.88
CA LEU A 78 -10.79 1.24 -15.25
C LEU A 78 -12.15 1.74 -14.76
N ALA A 79 -13.20 0.92 -14.90
CA ALA A 79 -14.54 1.28 -14.44
C ALA A 79 -14.61 1.41 -12.91
N PHE A 80 -13.94 0.52 -12.18
CA PHE A 80 -13.85 0.56 -10.73
C PHE A 80 -13.18 1.84 -10.25
N LEU A 81 -11.96 2.12 -10.72
CA LEU A 81 -11.21 3.31 -10.32
C LEU A 81 -11.93 4.61 -10.72
N LYS A 82 -12.58 4.65 -11.88
CA LYS A 82 -13.40 5.79 -12.29
C LYS A 82 -14.61 6.02 -11.37
N THR A 83 -15.27 4.93 -10.96
CA THR A 83 -16.48 4.99 -10.13
C THR A 83 -16.15 5.35 -8.68
N HIS A 84 -15.09 4.75 -8.12
CA HIS A 84 -14.77 4.85 -6.69
C HIS A 84 -13.71 5.90 -6.37
N MET A 85 -12.94 6.39 -7.36
CA MET A 85 -11.88 7.38 -7.14
C MET A 85 -11.97 8.60 -8.06
N GLY A 86 -12.92 8.61 -9.01
CA GLY A 86 -13.03 9.70 -9.99
C GLY A 86 -11.89 9.76 -11.00
N ALA A 87 -11.10 8.69 -11.15
CA ALA A 87 -9.99 8.64 -12.10
C ALA A 87 -10.48 8.73 -13.56
N SER A 88 -9.74 9.44 -14.42
CA SER A 88 -10.15 9.65 -15.82
C SER A 88 -9.71 8.50 -16.74
N PHE A 89 -8.46 8.02 -16.56
CA PHE A 89 -7.79 7.06 -17.44
C PHE A 89 -8.02 7.38 -18.92
N GLU A 90 -7.62 8.58 -19.36
CA GLU A 90 -7.67 8.95 -20.77
C GLU A 90 -6.59 8.22 -21.58
N LYS A 91 -6.97 7.67 -22.74
CA LYS A 91 -6.00 7.01 -23.63
C LYS A 91 -5.01 8.00 -24.23
N ARG A 92 -3.74 7.59 -24.27
CA ARG A 92 -2.63 8.33 -24.86
C ARG A 92 -2.58 8.14 -26.38
N PRO A 93 -2.18 9.18 -27.13
CA PRO A 93 -1.76 8.98 -28.52
C PRO A 93 -0.54 8.06 -28.56
N LYS A 94 -0.42 7.25 -29.61
CA LYS A 94 0.77 6.44 -29.84
C LYS A 94 1.96 7.34 -30.24
N PRO A 95 3.21 6.92 -29.93
CA PRO A 95 3.60 5.68 -29.27
C PRO A 95 3.38 5.70 -27.74
N TRP A 96 3.03 4.56 -27.17
CA TRP A 96 2.88 4.37 -25.71
C TRP A 96 4.19 4.06 -24.99
N ARG A 97 5.30 4.11 -25.72
CA ARG A 97 6.64 3.84 -25.23
C ARG A 97 7.53 5.02 -25.61
N THR A 98 8.28 5.48 -24.63
CA THR A 98 9.34 6.47 -24.81
C THR A 98 10.69 5.77 -24.90
N VAL A 99 11.59 6.26 -25.74
CA VAL A 99 12.99 5.81 -25.76
C VAL A 99 13.74 6.66 -24.74
N VAL A 100 13.96 6.09 -23.57
CA VAL A 100 14.71 6.71 -22.48
C VAL A 100 16.20 6.63 -22.79
N ASN A 101 16.91 7.76 -22.64
CA ASN A 101 18.37 7.77 -22.65
C ASN A 101 18.87 7.60 -21.20
N PRO A 102 19.52 6.48 -20.83
CA PRO A 102 20.00 6.23 -19.47
C PRO A 102 20.94 7.31 -18.93
N GLU A 103 21.62 8.05 -19.82
CA GLU A 103 22.52 9.13 -19.39
C GLU A 103 21.78 10.28 -18.72
N ASP A 104 20.55 10.57 -19.13
CA ASP A 104 19.73 11.65 -18.59
C ASP A 104 19.00 11.26 -17.29
N VAL A 105 19.08 9.99 -16.89
CA VAL A 105 18.53 9.46 -15.63
C VAL A 105 19.59 9.54 -14.55
N HIS A 106 19.18 9.92 -13.34
CA HIS A 106 20.07 10.16 -12.22
C HIS A 106 19.74 9.25 -11.03
N SER A 107 20.74 9.04 -10.17
CA SER A 107 20.53 8.38 -8.88
C SER A 107 19.47 9.12 -8.07
N GLY A 108 18.52 8.37 -7.54
CA GLY A 108 17.39 8.89 -6.80
C GLY A 108 16.20 9.30 -7.67
N ASP A 109 16.27 9.28 -9.00
CA ASP A 109 15.06 9.50 -9.81
C ASP A 109 14.03 8.39 -9.53
N PHE A 110 12.78 8.78 -9.27
CA PHE A 110 11.73 7.92 -8.74
C PHE A 110 10.89 7.35 -9.89
N LEU A 111 10.59 6.05 -9.86
CA LEU A 111 9.72 5.38 -10.81
C LEU A 111 8.39 5.05 -10.14
N VAL A 112 7.31 5.50 -10.76
CA VAL A 112 5.94 5.19 -10.35
C VAL A 112 5.33 4.22 -11.36
N VAL A 113 4.76 3.13 -10.88
CA VAL A 113 4.14 2.09 -11.71
C VAL A 113 2.67 1.95 -11.33
N SER A 114 1.82 1.83 -12.35
CA SER A 114 0.39 1.58 -12.20
C SER A 114 0.01 0.48 -13.18
N LYS A 115 -0.49 -0.66 -12.69
CA LYS A 115 -1.01 -1.78 -13.46
C LYS A 115 -2.53 -1.78 -13.42
N ILE A 116 -3.16 -2.25 -14.49
CA ILE A 116 -4.62 -2.20 -14.65
C ILE A 116 -5.21 -3.49 -15.23
N ARG A 117 -4.45 -4.59 -15.26
CA ARG A 117 -4.92 -5.88 -15.79
C ARG A 117 -4.32 -7.07 -15.04
N GLY A 118 -5.08 -8.16 -14.97
CA GLY A 118 -4.62 -9.42 -14.39
C GLY A 118 -4.49 -9.37 -12.87
N ARG A 119 -3.84 -10.38 -12.29
CA ARG A 119 -3.67 -10.53 -10.84
C ARG A 119 -3.13 -9.24 -10.21
N TRP A 120 -2.00 -8.75 -10.72
CA TRP A 120 -1.35 -7.54 -10.20
C TRP A 120 -2.15 -6.27 -10.42
N GLY A 121 -2.80 -6.11 -11.57
CA GLY A 121 -3.70 -4.97 -11.79
C GLY A 121 -4.88 -4.96 -10.82
N GLY A 122 -5.45 -6.13 -10.50
CA GLY A 122 -6.52 -6.24 -9.52
C GLY A 122 -6.09 -5.87 -8.10
N PHE A 123 -4.92 -6.36 -7.66
CA PHE A 123 -4.35 -5.97 -6.36
C PHE A 123 -4.07 -4.47 -6.29
N GLU A 124 -3.37 -3.93 -7.28
CA GLU A 124 -3.06 -2.50 -7.31
C GLU A 124 -4.33 -1.63 -7.41
N THR A 125 -5.39 -2.08 -8.08
CA THR A 125 -6.66 -1.33 -8.11
C THR A 125 -7.29 -1.19 -6.74
N LEU A 126 -7.24 -2.25 -5.93
CA LEU A 126 -7.75 -2.19 -4.56
C LEU A 126 -6.83 -1.35 -3.67
N GLU A 127 -5.51 -1.47 -3.82
CA GLU A 127 -4.52 -0.64 -3.12
C GLU A 127 -4.72 0.85 -3.43
N LYS A 128 -4.86 1.20 -4.71
CA LYS A 128 -5.16 2.57 -5.17
C LYS A 128 -6.41 3.12 -4.50
N TRP A 129 -7.45 2.28 -4.40
CA TRP A 129 -8.71 2.68 -3.79
C TRP A 129 -8.63 2.89 -2.27
N VAL A 130 -7.86 2.07 -1.54
CA VAL A 130 -7.75 2.25 -0.08
C VAL A 130 -6.76 3.36 0.29
N THR A 131 -5.70 3.57 -0.49
CA THR A 131 -4.65 4.58 -0.21
C THR A 131 -4.91 5.94 -0.88
N GLY A 132 -5.84 5.99 -1.83
CA GLY A 132 -5.99 7.14 -2.72
C GLY A 132 -4.81 7.35 -3.66
N ALA A 133 -3.83 6.44 -3.69
CA ALA A 133 -2.75 6.47 -4.67
C ALA A 133 -3.31 6.17 -6.05
N PHE A 134 -2.81 6.83 -7.08
CA PHE A 134 -3.17 6.50 -8.47
C PHE A 134 -2.12 5.58 -9.14
N ALA A 135 -1.27 4.99 -8.30
CA ALA A 135 -0.21 4.05 -8.63
C ALA A 135 -0.17 2.96 -7.55
N GLY A 136 0.34 1.78 -7.90
CA GLY A 136 0.37 0.62 -7.00
C GLY A 136 1.75 -0.01 -6.82
N HIS A 137 2.79 0.53 -7.47
CA HIS A 137 4.16 0.10 -7.21
C HIS A 137 5.15 1.20 -7.48
N THR A 138 6.33 1.13 -6.84
CA THR A 138 7.39 2.13 -6.98
C THR A 138 8.77 1.48 -7.04
N ALA A 139 9.68 2.14 -7.73
CA ALA A 139 11.08 1.76 -7.84
C ALA A 139 11.96 3.01 -7.88
N VAL A 140 13.28 2.86 -7.75
CA VAL A 140 14.22 3.98 -7.79
C VAL A 140 15.42 3.67 -8.69
N CYS A 141 15.84 4.68 -9.45
CA CYS A 141 17.02 4.62 -10.29
C CYS A 141 18.30 4.88 -9.48
N LEU A 142 19.37 4.13 -9.76
CA LEU A 142 20.69 4.32 -9.18
C LEU A 142 21.76 4.23 -10.29
N LYS A 143 22.72 5.16 -10.30
CA LYS A 143 23.93 5.05 -11.13
C LYS A 143 25.10 4.52 -10.30
N ASP A 144 25.79 3.51 -10.81
CA ASP A 144 27.02 3.01 -10.19
C ASP A 144 28.23 3.91 -10.51
N ASP A 145 29.40 3.59 -9.95
CA ASP A 145 30.65 4.35 -10.15
C ASP A 145 31.14 4.36 -11.60
N MET A 146 30.67 3.42 -12.43
CA MET A 146 30.96 3.37 -13.87
C MET A 146 29.93 4.14 -14.70
N GLY A 147 28.87 4.66 -14.08
CA GLY A 147 27.77 5.36 -14.73
C GLY A 147 26.66 4.44 -15.25
N ASN A 148 26.72 3.12 -15.01
CA ASN A 148 25.65 2.22 -15.44
C ASN A 148 24.39 2.47 -14.62
N LEU A 149 23.24 2.37 -15.27
CA LEU A 149 21.93 2.58 -14.66
C LEU A 149 21.36 1.27 -14.12
N TRP A 150 20.92 1.31 -12.87
CA TRP A 150 20.30 0.23 -12.12
C TRP A 150 18.93 0.68 -11.61
N VAL A 151 18.04 -0.28 -11.39
CA VAL A 151 16.75 -0.07 -10.75
C VAL A 151 16.71 -0.90 -9.48
N ALA A 152 16.40 -0.26 -8.36
CA ALA A 152 16.16 -0.90 -7.08
C ALA A 152 14.67 -0.84 -6.74
N GLU A 153 14.09 -1.96 -6.33
CA GLU A 153 12.68 -2.06 -5.95
C GLU A 153 12.47 -3.12 -4.85
N SER A 154 11.45 -2.91 -4.02
CA SER A 154 10.94 -3.92 -3.10
C SER A 154 9.61 -4.45 -3.62
N GLY A 155 9.46 -5.77 -3.74
CA GLY A 155 8.24 -6.40 -4.28
C GLY A 155 8.48 -7.18 -5.57
N HIS A 156 9.73 -7.52 -5.86
CA HIS A 156 10.10 -8.29 -7.05
C HIS A 156 9.92 -9.78 -6.80
N GLU A 157 9.12 -10.46 -7.62
CA GLU A 157 8.89 -11.90 -7.50
C GLU A 157 10.11 -12.70 -8.00
N ASN A 158 10.73 -13.49 -7.12
CA ASN A 158 11.85 -14.37 -7.49
C ASN A 158 11.37 -15.69 -8.14
N GLU A 159 12.31 -16.55 -8.55
CA GLU A 159 11.98 -17.85 -9.17
C GLU A 159 11.13 -18.79 -8.31
N LYS A 160 11.07 -18.57 -6.99
CA LYS A 160 10.25 -19.35 -6.04
C LYS A 160 8.87 -18.74 -5.80
N GLY A 161 8.57 -17.59 -6.40
CA GLY A 161 7.34 -16.85 -6.16
C GLY A 161 7.35 -15.99 -4.89
N GLU A 162 8.53 -15.74 -4.31
CA GLU A 162 8.67 -14.89 -3.13
C GLU A 162 8.94 -13.44 -3.57
N GLU A 163 8.27 -12.47 -2.96
CA GLU A 163 8.54 -11.06 -3.18
C GLU A 163 9.73 -10.59 -2.33
N ILE A 164 10.76 -10.10 -3.00
CA ILE A 164 12.02 -9.67 -2.40
C ILE A 164 12.43 -8.27 -2.87
N ILE A 165 13.44 -7.71 -2.20
CA ILE A 165 14.12 -6.49 -2.61
C ILE A 165 15.23 -6.85 -3.59
N VAL A 166 15.28 -6.17 -4.74
CA VAL A 166 16.29 -6.40 -5.77
C VAL A 166 16.93 -5.10 -6.22
N VAL A 167 18.15 -5.21 -6.75
CA VAL A 167 18.82 -4.16 -7.52
C VAL A 167 19.30 -4.79 -8.82
N ILE A 168 18.65 -4.47 -9.93
CA ILE A 168 18.90 -5.08 -11.24
C ILE A 168 19.26 -4.02 -12.30
N PRO A 169 19.98 -4.39 -13.38
CA PRO A 169 20.30 -3.44 -14.45
C PRO A 169 19.04 -2.86 -15.09
N TRP A 170 19.09 -1.59 -15.49
CA TRP A 170 17.98 -0.90 -16.15
C TRP A 170 17.43 -1.67 -17.35
N ASP A 171 18.31 -2.20 -18.21
CA ASP A 171 17.89 -2.93 -19.41
C ASP A 171 17.08 -4.18 -19.06
N GLU A 172 17.45 -4.88 -17.99
CA GLU A 172 16.73 -6.05 -17.49
C GLU A 172 15.35 -5.64 -16.94
N TRP A 173 15.30 -4.64 -16.04
CA TRP A 173 14.05 -4.13 -15.49
C TRP A 173 13.11 -3.60 -16.58
N TRP A 174 13.66 -2.93 -17.58
CA TRP A 174 12.92 -2.39 -18.71
C TRP A 174 12.38 -3.50 -19.63
N GLU A 175 13.17 -4.54 -19.90
CA GLU A 175 12.69 -5.70 -20.64
C GLU A 175 11.54 -6.42 -19.90
N LEU A 176 11.64 -6.58 -18.58
CA LEU A 176 10.58 -7.15 -17.76
C LEU A 176 9.31 -6.29 -17.83
N SER A 177 9.44 -4.97 -17.68
CA SER A 177 8.34 -4.01 -17.79
C SER A 177 7.63 -4.06 -19.15
N LEU A 178 8.38 -4.30 -20.25
CA LEU A 178 7.81 -4.44 -21.59
C LEU A 178 7.11 -5.79 -21.82
N LYS A 179 7.53 -6.85 -21.11
CA LYS A 179 6.92 -8.19 -21.17
C LYS A 179 5.75 -8.34 -20.19
N ASP A 180 5.60 -7.41 -19.25
CA ASP A 180 4.52 -7.42 -18.26
C ASP A 180 3.14 -7.35 -18.94
N ASN A 181 2.37 -8.42 -18.77
CA ASN A 181 1.05 -8.56 -19.37
C ASN A 181 -0.06 -7.93 -18.52
N SER A 182 0.26 -7.25 -17.43
CA SER A 182 -0.68 -6.48 -16.59
C SER A 182 -1.04 -5.09 -17.15
N ASN A 183 -0.50 -4.74 -18.33
CA ASN A 183 -0.63 -3.42 -18.96
C ASN A 183 -0.15 -2.29 -18.02
N PRO A 184 1.16 -2.19 -17.74
CA PRO A 184 1.69 -1.18 -16.86
C PRO A 184 1.70 0.22 -17.51
N GLN A 185 1.46 1.23 -16.70
CA GLN A 185 1.77 2.63 -16.94
C GLN A 185 2.93 3.02 -16.02
N ILE A 186 3.99 3.61 -16.59
CA ILE A 186 5.21 3.92 -15.86
C ILE A 186 5.57 5.38 -16.07
N ALA A 187 5.81 6.10 -14.98
CA ALA A 187 6.33 7.45 -14.97
C ALA A 187 7.66 7.52 -14.22
N LEU A 188 8.57 8.33 -14.73
CA LEU A 188 9.81 8.74 -14.09
C LEU A 188 9.63 10.16 -13.55
N LEU A 189 9.88 10.34 -12.27
CA LEU A 189 9.84 11.60 -11.53
C LEU A 189 11.27 12.00 -11.15
N PRO A 190 11.90 12.93 -11.88
CA PRO A 190 13.24 13.37 -11.56
C PRO A 190 13.26 14.11 -10.21
N LEU A 191 14.33 13.94 -9.43
CA LEU A 191 14.54 14.79 -8.25
C LEU A 191 14.81 16.24 -8.68
N HIS A 192 14.33 17.20 -7.89
CA HIS A 192 14.63 18.61 -8.08
C HIS A 192 16.15 18.84 -8.01
N PRO A 193 16.75 19.72 -8.84
CA PRO A 193 18.20 19.94 -8.87
C PRO A 193 18.82 20.24 -7.50
N ASP A 194 18.14 21.02 -6.67
CA ASP A 194 18.61 21.35 -5.31
C ASP A 194 18.61 20.15 -4.35
N ILE A 195 17.69 19.21 -4.55
CA ILE A 195 17.63 17.96 -3.78
C ILE A 195 18.70 17.00 -4.30
N ARG A 196 18.81 16.86 -5.63
CA ARG A 196 19.84 16.06 -6.29
C ARG A 196 21.25 16.48 -5.88
N ALA A 197 21.51 17.78 -5.74
CA ALA A 197 22.81 18.29 -5.28
C ALA A 197 23.19 17.84 -3.86
N LYS A 198 22.21 17.44 -3.04
CA LYS A 198 22.42 16.93 -1.67
C LYS A 198 22.44 15.41 -1.59
N PHE A 199 22.01 14.73 -2.66
CA PHE A 199 21.85 13.28 -2.68
C PHE A 199 23.21 12.58 -2.56
N ASN A 200 23.39 11.82 -1.47
CA ASN A 200 24.58 11.02 -1.26
C ASN A 200 24.43 9.64 -1.94
N SER A 201 24.93 9.53 -3.17
CA SER A 201 24.88 8.28 -3.94
C SER A 201 25.57 7.10 -3.27
N THR A 202 26.66 7.33 -2.52
CA THR A 202 27.38 6.26 -1.83
C THR A 202 26.51 5.66 -0.72
N ALA A 203 25.91 6.50 0.12
CA ALA A 203 25.01 6.05 1.19
C ALA A 203 23.77 5.35 0.62
N ALA A 204 23.19 5.88 -0.47
CA ALA A 204 22.07 5.25 -1.16
C ALA A 204 22.41 3.83 -1.64
N TRP A 205 23.60 3.63 -2.21
CA TRP A 205 24.08 2.32 -2.65
C TRP A 205 24.38 1.37 -1.49
N GLU A 206 24.95 1.87 -0.39
CA GLU A 206 25.18 1.06 0.82
C GLU A 206 23.86 0.54 1.38
N TYR A 207 22.85 1.41 1.49
CA TYR A 207 21.51 1.02 1.90
C TYR A 207 20.88 0.02 0.92
N ALA A 208 20.85 0.31 -0.39
CA ALA A 208 20.27 -0.58 -1.40
C ALA A 208 20.89 -1.98 -1.38
N ARG A 209 22.22 -2.07 -1.26
CA ARG A 209 22.94 -3.35 -1.14
C ARG A 209 22.65 -4.07 0.16
N SER A 210 22.52 -3.34 1.26
CA SER A 210 22.19 -3.92 2.57
C SER A 210 20.81 -4.58 2.58
N MET A 211 19.88 -4.05 1.77
CA MET A 211 18.49 -4.52 1.67
C MET A 211 18.27 -5.56 0.57
N SER A 212 19.16 -5.63 -0.43
CA SER A 212 19.05 -6.60 -1.52
C SER A 212 18.93 -8.04 -1.01
N GLY A 213 17.91 -8.76 -1.49
CA GLY A 213 17.59 -10.14 -1.11
C GLY A 213 16.73 -10.29 0.16
N LYS A 214 16.41 -9.19 0.85
CA LYS A 214 15.50 -9.20 2.00
C LYS A 214 14.03 -9.29 1.56
N PRO A 215 13.13 -9.75 2.45
CA PRO A 215 11.72 -9.92 2.12
C PRO A 215 10.97 -8.60 1.96
N TYR A 216 9.85 -8.65 1.22
CA TYR A 216 8.89 -7.57 1.12
C TYR A 216 8.21 -7.26 2.47
N GLY A 217 7.90 -5.99 2.73
CA GLY A 217 7.33 -5.48 3.98
C GLY A 217 5.84 -5.77 4.19
N TYR A 218 5.40 -7.03 4.08
CA TYR A 218 3.99 -7.40 4.32
C TYR A 218 3.51 -7.09 5.74
N HIS A 219 4.39 -7.19 6.73
CA HIS A 219 4.10 -6.87 8.14
C HIS A 219 3.63 -5.43 8.34
N ASN A 220 4.05 -4.51 7.48
CA ASN A 220 3.74 -3.08 7.56
C ASN A 220 2.63 -2.66 6.59
N MET A 221 2.49 -3.35 5.45
CA MET A 221 1.60 -2.93 4.36
C MET A 221 0.15 -2.64 4.82
N ILE A 222 -0.42 -3.48 5.69
CA ILE A 222 -1.79 -3.28 6.18
C ILE A 222 -1.89 -2.10 7.16
N PHE A 223 -0.85 -1.85 7.96
CA PHE A 223 -0.86 -0.76 8.95
C PHE A 223 -0.61 0.60 8.31
N SER A 224 0.18 0.68 7.23
CA SER A 224 0.32 1.89 6.41
C SER A 224 -0.99 2.32 5.71
N TRP A 225 -2.06 1.53 5.85
CA TRP A 225 -3.40 1.85 5.35
C TRP A 225 -4.36 2.25 6.48
N ILE A 226 -3.93 2.24 7.76
CA ILE A 226 -4.78 2.37 8.94
C ILE A 226 -4.17 3.41 9.91
N ASP A 227 -4.31 4.69 9.61
CA ASP A 227 -3.67 5.76 10.41
C ASP A 227 -4.62 6.40 11.46
N THR A 228 -5.93 6.14 11.38
CA THR A 228 -6.95 6.70 12.30
C THR A 228 -7.87 5.65 12.95
N VAL A 229 -8.66 6.01 13.96
CA VAL A 229 -9.54 5.05 14.67
C VAL A 229 -10.78 4.65 13.83
N ALA A 230 -11.28 5.52 12.95
CA ALA A 230 -12.54 5.30 12.24
C ALA A 230 -12.50 5.65 10.74
N ASP A 231 -11.51 6.42 10.28
CA ASP A 231 -11.50 7.06 8.97
C ASP A 231 -10.42 6.51 8.04
N ASN A 232 -10.25 5.18 8.01
CA ASN A 232 -9.33 4.52 7.05
C ASN A 232 -10.00 3.51 6.13
N TYR A 233 -11.25 3.16 6.44
CA TYR A 233 -11.93 2.05 5.80
C TYR A 233 -13.05 2.57 4.90
N PRO A 234 -13.09 2.19 3.61
CA PRO A 234 -14.26 2.46 2.80
C PRO A 234 -15.48 1.74 3.38
N PRO A 235 -16.63 2.41 3.55
CA PRO A 235 -17.84 1.75 4.00
C PRO A 235 -18.20 0.54 3.10
N PRO A 236 -18.59 -0.62 3.67
CA PRO A 236 -18.96 -0.85 5.07
C PRO A 236 -17.85 -1.43 5.95
N LEU A 237 -16.58 -1.37 5.54
CA LEU A 237 -15.46 -1.90 6.33
C LEU A 237 -15.27 -1.05 7.59
N ASP A 238 -15.04 -1.69 8.74
CA ASP A 238 -14.64 -1.07 10.00
C ASP A 238 -13.55 -1.93 10.69
N ALA A 239 -12.90 -1.38 11.72
CA ALA A 239 -11.81 -2.05 12.44
C ALA A 239 -12.23 -3.40 13.05
N HIS A 240 -13.48 -3.55 13.48
CA HIS A 240 -13.98 -4.80 14.05
C HIS A 240 -14.16 -5.89 12.98
N LEU A 241 -14.52 -5.52 11.73
CA LEU A 241 -14.57 -6.47 10.62
C LEU A 241 -13.17 -6.89 10.19
N VAL A 242 -12.21 -5.96 10.20
CA VAL A 242 -10.79 -6.24 9.99
C VAL A 242 -10.27 -7.22 11.05
N ILE A 243 -10.53 -6.98 12.34
CA ILE A 243 -10.20 -7.91 13.45
C ILE A 243 -10.81 -9.29 13.22
N SER A 244 -12.07 -9.36 12.79
CA SER A 244 -12.78 -10.62 12.58
C SER A 244 -12.16 -11.43 11.43
N VAL A 245 -11.79 -10.76 10.34
CA VAL A 245 -11.09 -11.37 9.19
C VAL A 245 -9.67 -11.80 9.58
N MET A 246 -8.93 -10.95 10.30
CA MET A 246 -7.59 -11.26 10.82
C MET A 246 -7.63 -12.47 11.76
N SER A 247 -8.60 -12.53 12.68
CA SER A 247 -8.73 -13.64 13.63
C SER A 247 -9.04 -14.97 12.94
N MET A 248 -9.94 -14.98 11.95
CA MET A 248 -10.20 -16.19 11.16
C MET A 248 -9.00 -16.60 10.32
N TRP A 249 -8.33 -15.66 9.65
CA TRP A 249 -7.17 -15.96 8.83
C TRP A 249 -6.01 -16.50 9.68
N THR A 250 -5.86 -16.00 10.92
CA THR A 250 -4.93 -16.53 11.92
C THR A 250 -5.21 -17.98 12.29
N ARG A 251 -6.48 -18.39 12.33
CA ARG A 251 -6.86 -19.79 12.58
C ARG A 251 -6.69 -20.69 11.37
N VAL A 252 -6.91 -20.18 10.15
CA VAL A 252 -6.86 -20.95 8.89
C VAL A 252 -5.43 -21.10 8.34
N GLN A 253 -4.59 -20.06 8.47
CA GLN A 253 -3.19 -20.05 8.04
C GLN A 253 -2.30 -19.38 9.11
N PRO A 254 -2.09 -20.03 10.27
CA PRO A 254 -1.41 -19.43 11.41
C PRO A 254 0.03 -18.97 11.12
N ALA A 255 0.74 -19.67 10.25
CA ALA A 255 2.10 -19.27 9.85
C ALA A 255 2.13 -17.97 9.01
N TYR A 256 1.12 -17.73 8.18
CA TYR A 256 1.02 -16.49 7.39
C TYR A 256 0.50 -15.32 8.23
N ALA A 257 -0.48 -15.55 9.09
CA ALA A 257 -1.02 -14.51 9.97
C ALA A 257 -0.01 -14.02 11.02
N ALA A 258 0.80 -14.93 11.58
CA ALA A 258 1.90 -14.56 12.46
C ALA A 258 2.86 -13.58 11.77
N ASN A 259 3.11 -13.81 10.47
CA ASN A 259 3.95 -12.98 9.61
C ASN A 259 3.24 -11.75 9.00
N MET A 260 1.97 -11.52 9.27
CA MET A 260 1.23 -10.39 8.67
C MET A 260 0.81 -9.34 9.68
N TRP A 261 0.54 -9.73 10.94
CA TRP A 261 0.10 -8.75 11.95
C TRP A 261 0.48 -9.05 13.39
N ASN A 262 0.65 -10.32 13.81
CA ASN A 262 0.90 -10.60 15.23
C ASN A 262 2.19 -9.95 15.72
N GLU A 263 3.28 -10.08 14.97
CA GLU A 263 4.56 -9.49 15.36
C GLU A 263 4.50 -7.95 15.36
N ALA A 264 3.82 -7.37 14.38
CA ALA A 264 3.63 -5.92 14.26
C ALA A 264 2.77 -5.34 15.41
N LEU A 265 1.71 -6.05 15.83
CA LEU A 265 0.89 -5.69 16.98
C LEU A 265 1.66 -5.83 18.30
N ASN A 266 2.49 -6.87 18.43
CA ASN A 266 3.37 -7.05 19.58
C ASN A 266 4.38 -5.90 19.71
N LYS A 267 5.01 -5.47 18.61
CA LYS A 267 5.92 -4.32 18.62
C LYS A 267 5.24 -3.03 19.06
N ARG A 268 4.03 -2.76 18.56
CA ARG A 268 3.20 -1.62 18.99
C ARG A 268 2.83 -1.68 20.47
N LEU A 269 2.58 -2.88 21.00
CA LEU A 269 2.37 -3.12 22.43
C LEU A 269 3.66 -3.13 23.27
N GLY A 270 4.85 -3.20 22.66
CA GLY A 270 6.07 -3.50 23.39
C GLY A 270 6.04 -4.86 24.11
N THR A 271 5.42 -5.86 23.48
CA THR A 271 5.39 -7.27 23.92
C THR A 271 6.07 -8.17 22.90
N GLU A 272 6.27 -9.44 23.24
CA GLU A 272 6.88 -10.44 22.36
C GLU A 272 6.05 -11.73 22.42
N ASP A 273 5.92 -12.42 21.28
CA ASP A 273 5.31 -13.74 21.12
C ASP A 273 3.88 -13.90 21.66
N LEU A 274 3.12 -12.81 21.79
CA LEU A 274 1.69 -12.90 22.07
C LEU A 274 0.93 -13.24 20.79
N ASP A 275 0.04 -14.23 20.87
CA ASP A 275 -0.98 -14.41 19.83
C ASP A 275 -2.03 -13.28 19.88
N LEU A 276 -2.87 -13.18 18.85
CA LEU A 276 -3.88 -12.13 18.74
C LEU A 276 -4.81 -12.08 19.96
N TYR A 277 -5.12 -13.22 20.59
CA TYR A 277 -5.98 -13.27 21.77
C TYR A 277 -5.32 -12.62 22.99
N ARG A 278 -4.05 -12.97 23.24
CA ARG A 278 -3.27 -12.36 24.32
C ARG A 278 -2.96 -10.90 24.06
N ILE A 279 -2.82 -10.50 22.80
CA ILE A 279 -2.73 -9.09 22.40
C ILE A 279 -3.99 -8.35 22.85
N LEU A 280 -5.18 -8.89 22.56
CA LEU A 280 -6.46 -8.28 22.95
C LEU A 280 -6.58 -8.19 24.49
N GLU A 281 -6.27 -9.27 25.21
CA GLU A 281 -6.26 -9.27 26.68
C GLU A 281 -5.28 -8.22 27.25
N GLU A 282 -4.09 -8.10 26.66
CA GLU A 282 -3.09 -7.12 27.08
C GLU A 282 -3.51 -5.68 26.76
N THR A 283 -4.19 -5.43 25.63
CA THR A 283 -4.77 -4.10 25.33
C THR A 283 -5.78 -3.69 26.40
N GLU A 284 -6.66 -4.60 26.80
CA GLU A 284 -7.64 -4.36 27.85
C GLU A 284 -6.98 -4.10 29.21
N ARG A 285 -6.00 -4.94 29.59
CA ARG A 285 -5.21 -4.78 30.83
C ARG A 285 -4.54 -3.40 30.91
N ARG A 286 -4.14 -2.84 29.77
CA ARG A 286 -3.53 -1.52 29.64
C ARG A 286 -4.53 -0.38 29.44
N GLY A 287 -5.82 -0.69 29.29
CA GLY A 287 -6.88 0.30 29.05
C GLY A 287 -6.76 1.01 27.70
N ILE A 288 -6.16 0.37 26.69
CA ILE A 288 -6.09 0.87 25.31
C ILE A 288 -7.07 0.08 24.44
N THR A 289 -7.77 0.74 23.52
CA THR A 289 -8.62 0.03 22.56
C THR A 289 -7.77 -0.61 21.46
N PHE A 290 -8.29 -1.63 20.79
CA PHE A 290 -7.59 -2.21 19.65
C PHE A 290 -7.39 -1.19 18.52
N ASP A 291 -8.35 -0.29 18.30
CA ASP A 291 -8.21 0.78 17.30
C ASP A 291 -7.05 1.73 17.65
N GLN A 292 -6.91 2.08 18.94
CA GLN A 292 -5.77 2.87 19.41
C GLN A 292 -4.44 2.14 19.23
N LEU A 293 -4.42 0.81 19.39
CA LEU A 293 -3.24 0.01 19.11
C LEU A 293 -2.86 0.09 17.63
N LEU A 294 -3.83 0.02 16.71
CA LEU A 294 -3.59 0.11 15.27
C LEU A 294 -3.00 1.47 14.87
N THR A 295 -3.39 2.56 15.55
CA THR A 295 -2.88 3.91 15.28
C THR A 295 -1.47 4.19 15.81
N ILE A 296 -0.80 3.24 16.46
CA ILE A 296 0.59 3.42 16.88
C ILE A 296 1.48 3.34 15.62
N PRO A 297 2.26 4.40 15.29
CA PRO A 297 3.03 4.41 14.05
C PRO A 297 4.08 3.30 14.01
N GLU A 298 4.20 2.65 12.85
CA GLU A 298 5.32 1.79 12.52
C GLU A 298 6.62 2.60 12.65
N GLN A 299 7.68 1.97 13.15
CA GLN A 299 8.98 2.61 13.24
C GLN A 299 9.93 2.04 12.20
N ASP A 300 10.61 2.92 11.47
CA ASP A 300 11.59 2.58 10.45
C ASP A 300 12.75 1.72 10.98
N GLU A 301 12.96 1.61 12.29
CA GLU A 301 14.02 0.79 12.90
C GLU A 301 13.53 -0.62 13.27
N TRP A 302 12.23 -0.90 13.20
CA TRP A 302 11.70 -2.21 13.57
C TRP A 302 12.20 -3.31 12.63
N VAL A 303 12.54 -4.45 13.22
CA VAL A 303 13.03 -5.65 12.53
C VAL A 303 12.15 -6.81 12.95
N TYR A 304 11.66 -7.54 11.96
CA TYR A 304 10.77 -8.68 12.16
C TYR A 304 11.55 -10.00 12.22
N SER A 305 10.89 -11.08 12.60
CA SER A 305 11.48 -12.42 12.75
C SER A 305 12.05 -12.99 11.44
N ASP A 306 11.50 -12.58 10.30
CA ASP A 306 12.01 -12.86 8.94
C ASP A 306 13.06 -11.84 8.46
N GLY A 307 13.40 -10.86 9.30
CA GLY A 307 14.46 -9.89 9.10
C GLY A 307 13.93 -8.47 8.88
N LYS A 308 14.82 -7.62 8.34
CA LYS A 308 14.45 -6.27 7.94
C LYS A 308 13.66 -6.35 6.64
N SER A 309 12.49 -5.70 6.58
CA SER A 309 11.62 -5.70 5.41
C SER A 309 11.01 -4.32 5.23
N THR A 310 10.73 -3.95 3.99
CA THR A 310 10.17 -2.63 3.63
C THR A 310 9.21 -2.78 2.46
N THR A 311 8.11 -2.03 2.43
CA THR A 311 7.24 -1.94 1.25
C THR A 311 7.96 -1.23 0.09
N CYS A 312 7.38 -1.23 -1.11
CA CYS A 312 7.98 -0.63 -2.30
C CYS A 312 8.41 0.83 -2.07
N VAL A 313 7.51 1.64 -1.49
CA VAL A 313 7.74 3.06 -1.26
C VAL A 313 8.61 3.33 -0.04
N ALA A 314 8.41 2.60 1.07
CA ALA A 314 9.23 2.74 2.27
C ALA A 314 10.70 2.44 1.96
N PHE A 315 10.98 1.43 1.13
CA PHE A 315 12.34 1.12 0.68
C PHE A 315 13.03 2.34 0.06
N ILE A 316 12.34 3.05 -0.84
CA ILE A 316 12.92 4.21 -1.53
C ILE A 316 13.06 5.40 -0.59
N LEU A 317 12.08 5.62 0.29
CA LEU A 317 12.12 6.74 1.22
C LEU A 317 13.16 6.53 2.35
N GLU A 318 13.39 5.30 2.80
CA GLU A 318 14.51 4.97 3.70
C GLU A 318 15.84 5.23 2.99
N MET A 319 15.96 4.84 1.71
CA MET A 319 17.13 5.21 0.89
C MET A 319 17.31 6.73 0.80
N TYR A 320 16.23 7.50 0.67
CA TYR A 320 16.28 8.96 0.68
C TYR A 320 16.70 9.53 2.03
N LYS A 321 16.30 8.91 3.15
CA LYS A 321 16.80 9.25 4.50
C LYS A 321 18.31 9.08 4.57
N GLU A 322 18.83 7.91 4.17
CA GLU A 322 20.26 7.61 4.14
C GLU A 322 21.03 8.50 3.16
N ALA A 323 20.43 8.82 2.02
CA ALA A 323 21.01 9.71 1.01
C ALA A 323 20.96 11.20 1.39
N GLY A 324 20.36 11.56 2.54
CA GLY A 324 20.32 12.92 3.06
C GLY A 324 19.24 13.83 2.46
N VAL A 325 18.26 13.28 1.73
CA VAL A 325 17.18 14.04 1.07
C VAL A 325 16.32 14.79 2.09
N PHE A 326 15.96 14.14 3.20
CA PHE A 326 15.14 14.74 4.27
C PHE A 326 15.94 15.65 5.22
N GLY A 327 17.27 15.64 5.13
CA GLY A 327 18.15 16.48 5.95
C GLY A 327 17.82 16.38 7.46
N PRO A 328 17.61 17.50 8.17
CA PRO A 328 17.30 17.50 9.60
C PRO A 328 16.02 16.75 10.00
N LEU A 329 15.09 16.54 9.06
CA LEU A 329 13.82 15.86 9.33
C LEU A 329 13.94 14.35 9.33
N SER A 330 15.07 13.78 8.89
CA SER A 330 15.25 12.33 8.72
C SER A 330 14.86 11.54 9.98
N ASN A 331 15.27 11.99 11.16
CA ASN A 331 14.98 11.30 12.43
C ASN A 331 13.55 11.54 12.97
N SER A 332 12.78 12.40 12.33
CA SER A 332 11.41 12.77 12.74
C SER A 332 10.35 12.31 11.76
N ILE A 333 10.72 11.51 10.75
CA ILE A 333 9.78 10.96 9.76
C ILE A 333 9.94 9.45 9.80
N GLN A 334 8.84 8.74 10.04
CA GLN A 334 8.74 7.30 9.84
C GLN A 334 8.21 7.05 8.44
N VAL A 335 9.10 6.69 7.52
CA VAL A 335 8.72 6.49 6.11
C VAL A 335 7.98 5.17 5.88
N THR A 336 7.98 4.27 6.87
CA THR A 336 7.10 3.10 6.92
C THR A 336 5.62 3.48 6.93
N GLU A 337 5.26 4.67 7.38
CA GLU A 337 3.88 5.18 7.39
C GLU A 337 3.46 5.81 6.05
N PHE A 338 4.35 5.86 5.06
CA PHE A 338 4.05 6.53 3.79
C PHE A 338 3.37 5.57 2.81
N THR A 339 2.27 6.03 2.22
CA THR A 339 1.73 5.40 1.01
C THR A 339 2.46 5.91 -0.24
N ILE A 340 2.21 5.26 -1.38
CA ILE A 340 2.71 5.73 -2.69
C ILE A 340 2.20 7.16 -2.97
N ARG A 341 0.99 7.49 -2.52
CA ARG A 341 0.42 8.83 -2.66
C ARG A 341 1.28 9.86 -1.94
N ASP A 342 1.62 9.59 -0.69
CA ASP A 342 2.40 10.52 0.11
C ASP A 342 3.77 10.75 -0.50
N ALA A 343 4.40 9.71 -1.03
CA ALA A 343 5.70 9.81 -1.66
C ALA A 343 5.69 10.71 -2.89
N TYR A 344 4.75 10.56 -3.83
CA TYR A 344 4.71 11.43 -5.01
C TYR A 344 4.20 12.85 -4.69
N MET A 345 3.57 13.06 -3.53
CA MET A 345 3.15 14.38 -3.04
C MET A 345 4.29 15.19 -2.44
N LEU A 346 5.37 14.54 -1.99
CA LEU A 346 6.56 15.19 -1.47
C LEU A 346 7.12 16.20 -2.47
N LYS A 347 7.41 17.41 -1.98
CA LYS A 347 7.90 18.52 -2.77
C LYS A 347 9.41 18.45 -3.00
N ILE A 348 9.85 17.31 -3.54
CA ILE A 348 11.27 16.97 -3.76
C ILE A 348 11.59 16.72 -5.24
N PHE A 349 10.57 16.71 -6.10
CA PHE A 349 10.72 16.40 -7.52
C PHE A 349 10.85 17.66 -8.38
N GLU A 350 11.31 17.48 -9.61
CA GLU A 350 11.38 18.55 -10.60
C GLU A 350 9.99 19.15 -10.86
N ASN A 351 9.90 20.47 -10.87
CA ASN A 351 8.66 21.22 -11.11
C ASN A 351 8.78 22.16 -12.33
N ASN A 352 9.97 22.33 -12.88
CA ASN A 352 10.23 23.07 -14.09
C ASN A 352 10.36 22.13 -15.30
N GLN A 353 9.36 22.18 -16.17
CA GLN A 353 9.34 21.36 -17.38
C GLN A 353 10.54 21.56 -18.31
N THR A 354 11.20 22.73 -18.27
CA THR A 354 12.39 22.99 -19.11
C THR A 354 13.61 22.19 -18.69
N ASN A 355 13.61 21.67 -17.46
CA ASN A 355 14.70 20.85 -16.91
C ASN A 355 14.48 19.35 -17.12
N LEU A 356 13.28 18.95 -17.55
CA LEU A 356 12.98 17.55 -17.84
C LEU A 356 13.79 17.09 -19.07
N PRO A 357 14.19 15.80 -19.13
CA PRO A 357 14.93 15.26 -20.28
C PRO A 357 14.21 15.50 -21.60
N SER A 358 14.93 15.68 -22.70
CA SER A 358 14.32 16.00 -24.01
C SER A 358 13.41 14.90 -24.56
N TRP A 359 13.61 13.65 -24.13
CA TRP A 359 12.75 12.51 -24.48
C TRP A 359 11.48 12.43 -23.62
N CYS A 360 11.35 13.27 -22.58
CA CYS A 360 10.21 13.29 -21.67
C CYS A 360 8.93 13.65 -22.42
N ASN A 361 8.18 12.61 -22.82
CA ASN A 361 6.92 12.78 -23.53
C ASN A 361 5.79 13.09 -22.55
N ASN A 362 5.64 14.38 -22.21
CA ASN A 362 4.61 14.87 -21.32
C ASN A 362 3.34 15.36 -22.04
N GLY A 363 3.17 15.04 -23.33
CA GLY A 363 1.98 15.41 -24.11
C GLY A 363 1.80 16.92 -24.25
N ASP A 364 2.83 17.63 -24.72
CA ASP A 364 2.86 19.09 -24.88
C ASP A 364 2.62 19.86 -23.56
N GLY A 365 3.27 19.41 -22.47
CA GLY A 365 3.14 20.03 -21.14
C GLY A 365 1.94 19.58 -20.32
N ARG A 366 1.17 18.58 -20.80
CA ARG A 366 0.02 18.00 -20.09
C ARG A 366 0.39 17.39 -18.74
N LEU A 367 1.54 16.72 -18.64
CA LEU A 367 2.03 16.14 -17.39
C LEU A 367 3.22 16.94 -16.82
N PRO A 368 3.31 17.11 -15.49
CA PRO A 368 4.46 17.74 -14.85
C PRO A 368 5.68 16.80 -14.74
N PHE A 369 5.56 15.55 -15.21
CA PHE A 369 6.57 14.49 -15.11
C PHE A 369 6.66 13.65 -16.39
N CYS A 370 7.61 12.70 -16.43
CA CYS A 370 7.92 11.92 -17.63
C CYS A 370 7.22 10.57 -17.65
N GLN A 371 6.10 10.44 -18.37
CA GLN A 371 5.47 9.14 -18.58
C GLN A 371 6.16 8.33 -19.70
N ILE A 372 6.91 7.30 -19.31
CA ILE A 372 7.79 6.52 -20.20
C ILE A 372 7.13 5.26 -20.79
N LEU A 373 6.08 4.73 -20.15
CA LEU A 373 5.32 3.59 -20.64
C LEU A 373 3.82 3.74 -20.34
N GLY A 374 2.97 3.15 -21.19
CA GLY A 374 1.56 2.88 -20.89
C GLY A 374 0.56 3.48 -21.87
N GLU A 375 -0.58 2.81 -22.02
CA GLU A 375 -1.68 3.19 -22.92
C GLU A 375 -2.50 4.40 -22.43
N TYR A 376 -2.51 4.66 -21.13
CA TYR A 376 -3.35 5.68 -20.50
C TYR A 376 -2.49 6.75 -19.83
N TRP A 377 -2.96 8.01 -19.84
CA TRP A 377 -2.28 9.10 -19.14
C TRP A 377 -2.29 8.79 -17.64
N MET A 378 -1.10 8.82 -17.03
CA MET A 378 -1.00 8.69 -15.58
C MET A 378 -1.48 9.97 -14.92
N GLU A 379 -2.20 9.80 -13.82
CA GLU A 379 -2.64 10.88 -12.94
C GLU A 379 -1.92 10.69 -11.61
N LEU A 380 -1.27 11.73 -11.10
CA LEU A 380 -0.70 11.75 -9.76
C LEU A 380 -1.25 12.99 -9.04
N PRO A 381 -2.47 12.91 -8.47
CA PRO A 381 -3.12 14.05 -7.83
C PRO A 381 -2.24 14.64 -6.74
N PHE A 382 -2.11 15.97 -6.67
CA PHE A 382 -1.24 16.65 -5.71
C PHE A 382 0.26 16.33 -5.85
N TYR A 383 0.70 15.85 -7.02
CA TYR A 383 2.12 15.68 -7.32
C TYR A 383 2.96 16.89 -6.89
N ASN A 384 4.05 16.62 -6.15
CA ASN A 384 5.08 17.60 -5.81
C ASN A 384 4.54 18.87 -5.12
N SER A 385 3.62 18.69 -4.16
CA SER A 385 2.85 19.79 -3.54
C SER A 385 3.12 20.02 -2.06
N LEU A 386 3.65 19.04 -1.33
CA LEU A 386 3.83 19.09 0.12
C LEU A 386 5.29 19.17 0.53
N GLU A 387 5.65 20.22 1.25
CA GLU A 387 6.96 20.31 1.91
C GLU A 387 7.05 19.24 3.02
N PRO A 388 8.13 18.44 3.09
CA PRO A 388 8.32 17.50 4.20
C PRO A 388 8.30 18.24 5.55
N TYR A 389 7.69 17.63 6.55
CA TYR A 389 7.64 18.16 7.92
C TYR A 389 7.70 17.00 8.94
N ALA A 390 7.93 17.32 10.22
CA ALA A 390 8.11 16.32 11.27
C ALA A 390 6.80 15.56 11.59
N ASN A 391 6.92 14.25 11.80
CA ASN A 391 5.84 13.29 12.08
C ASN A 391 4.77 13.25 10.98
N MET A 392 5.20 13.45 9.73
CA MET A 392 4.32 13.42 8.56
C MET A 392 3.73 12.02 8.35
N ASN A 393 2.45 11.94 8.01
CA ASN A 393 1.67 10.73 7.74
C ASN A 393 1.30 9.84 8.94
N GLU A 394 1.80 10.11 10.15
CA GLU A 394 1.52 9.25 11.32
C GLU A 394 0.06 9.29 11.83
N ASN A 395 -0.81 10.16 11.30
CA ASN A 395 -2.18 10.36 11.78
C ASN A 395 -3.15 10.75 10.63
N CYS A 396 -2.98 10.14 9.45
CA CYS A 396 -3.58 10.63 8.21
C CYS A 396 -4.69 9.76 7.60
N PRO A 397 -5.96 10.19 7.67
CA PRO A 397 -7.03 9.37 7.11
C PRO A 397 -6.89 9.26 5.59
N SER A 398 -7.26 8.09 5.07
CA SER A 398 -7.32 7.81 3.63
C SER A 398 -8.70 7.28 3.26
N LEU A 399 -9.72 8.15 3.32
CA LEU A 399 -11.08 7.76 2.92
C LEU A 399 -11.41 8.10 1.47
N PRO A 400 -11.75 7.10 0.64
CA PRO A 400 -12.34 7.36 -0.67
C PRO A 400 -13.72 8.02 -0.55
N PRO A 401 -14.18 8.74 -1.59
CA PRO A 401 -13.51 9.01 -2.87
C PRO A 401 -12.68 10.29 -2.87
N ILE A 402 -12.74 11.09 -1.80
CA ILE A 402 -12.18 12.45 -1.75
C ILE A 402 -10.74 12.43 -1.27
N TYR A 403 -10.42 11.51 -0.34
CA TYR A 403 -9.13 11.39 0.30
C TYR A 403 -8.63 12.72 0.87
N ASP A 404 -9.53 13.40 1.60
CA ASP A 404 -9.26 14.69 2.22
C ASP A 404 -8.12 14.55 3.23
N ARG A 405 -7.20 15.51 3.22
CA ARG A 405 -5.99 15.49 4.04
C ARG A 405 -6.10 16.61 5.07
N PRO A 406 -6.39 16.30 6.35
CA PRO A 406 -6.50 17.29 7.41
C PRO A 406 -5.22 18.11 7.59
N THR A 407 -5.32 19.31 8.17
CA THR A 407 -4.13 20.12 8.45
C THR A 407 -3.24 19.44 9.50
N ARG A 408 -1.94 19.25 9.21
CA ARG A 408 -0.97 18.50 10.03
C ARG A 408 -1.08 16.98 9.93
N CYS A 409 -1.88 16.51 8.98
CA CYS A 409 -1.30 15.72 7.91
C CYS A 409 -0.53 16.63 6.95
#